data_AF-A0A8T3Y7E1-F1
#
_entry.id   AF-A0A8T3Y7E1-F1
#
_cell.length_a   1.000
_cell.length_b   1.000
_cell.length_c   1.000
_cell.angle_alpha   90.00
_cell.angle_beta   90.00
_cell.angle_gamma   90.00
#
_symmetry.space_group_name_H-M   'P 1'
#
loop_
_entity.id
_entity.type
_entity.pdbx_description
1 polymer ?
#
loop_
_entity_poly.entity_id
_entity_poly.type
_entity_poly.pdbx_seq_one_letter_code
_entity_poly.pdbx_strand_id
1 'polypeptide(L)'
;MGLSIGPLLVRDQISLASLKGKRIAVDTYIELYQFLRSMPVLTDRKGRVTTHLSGLFYRTTHLLSLGVKPCFVLDGPFPDITKHAKVDNRSVAPRTGSTITPDIMGSTKTLLQLLGVPVIQSPSEGEAQAAHLARKGQVWGVASQDFDSLLFGAPRFVFNLTMAKTRKVRGRTELIGTYVYDLQKNLKHLGISREQFIGMAMLVGTDFNPGVEGLGPKRALELVKRYKHRLDKLFKFVPWRYQYTWKEVYDCIRTMPVTNRYRLKWKAPDVEGLVDFLVKQHDFDEKRVRNALQKTS
;
A
#
# COMPACT_ATOMS: atom_id res chain seq x y z
N MET A 1 9.24 -1.38 7.70
CA MET A 1 10.38 -0.89 6.90
C MET A 1 10.16 -1.53 5.55
N GLY A 2 9.71 -0.78 4.55
CA GLY A 2 9.40 -1.36 3.23
C GLY A 2 10.63 -1.56 2.36
N LEU A 3 10.41 -2.18 1.21
CA LEU A 3 11.42 -2.48 0.20
C LEU A 3 12.23 -1.22 -0.21
N SER A 4 13.51 -1.20 0.16
CA SER A 4 14.39 -0.02 -0.01
C SER A 4 15.01 0.08 -1.43
N ILE A 5 14.20 -0.04 -2.49
CA ILE A 5 14.68 0.05 -3.89
C ILE A 5 14.35 1.40 -4.55
N GLY A 6 13.57 2.24 -3.89
CA GLY A 6 13.09 3.52 -4.41
C GLY A 6 14.16 4.41 -5.08
N PRO A 7 15.40 4.52 -4.56
CA PRO A 7 16.46 5.32 -5.19
C PRO A 7 16.90 4.86 -6.59
N LEU A 8 16.60 3.63 -6.98
CA LEU A 8 16.92 3.11 -8.32
C LEU A 8 15.78 3.28 -9.32
N LEU A 9 14.57 3.58 -8.82
CA LEU A 9 13.38 3.62 -9.65
C LEU A 9 13.15 5.02 -10.22
N VAL A 10 12.77 5.07 -11.49
CA VAL A 10 12.28 6.27 -12.16
C VAL A 10 10.78 6.42 -11.96
N ARG A 11 10.35 7.68 -11.85
CA ARG A 11 8.96 8.04 -11.55
C ARG A 11 8.54 9.30 -12.27
N ASP A 12 7.24 9.42 -12.49
CA ASP A 12 6.62 10.62 -13.03
C ASP A 12 5.79 11.30 -11.93
N GLN A 13 5.96 12.60 -11.75
CA GLN A 13 5.11 13.38 -10.84
C GLN A 13 3.79 13.67 -11.53
N ILE A 14 2.67 13.45 -10.84
CA ILE A 14 1.33 13.69 -11.36
C ILE A 14 0.52 14.59 -10.42
N SER A 15 -0.50 15.25 -10.97
CA SER A 15 -1.55 15.90 -10.18
C SER A 15 -2.67 14.90 -9.88
N LEU A 16 -3.35 15.06 -8.74
CA LEU A 16 -4.52 14.21 -8.42
C LEU A 16 -5.64 14.38 -9.45
N ALA A 17 -5.77 15.56 -10.06
CA ALA A 17 -6.75 15.82 -11.13
C ALA A 17 -6.55 14.90 -12.34
N SER A 18 -5.31 14.49 -12.64
CA SER A 18 -5.01 13.55 -13.73
C SER A 18 -5.58 12.13 -13.50
N LEU A 19 -5.99 11.82 -12.27
CA LEU A 19 -6.61 10.54 -11.90
C LEU A 19 -8.14 10.55 -12.06
N LYS A 20 -8.75 11.64 -12.55
CA LYS A 20 -10.19 11.70 -12.80
C LYS A 20 -10.65 10.52 -13.66
N GLY A 21 -11.67 9.82 -13.20
CA GLY A 21 -12.23 8.62 -13.84
C GLY A 21 -11.40 7.34 -13.67
N LYS A 22 -10.19 7.42 -13.13
CA LYS A 22 -9.35 6.24 -12.87
C LYS A 22 -9.85 5.50 -11.65
N ARG A 23 -9.87 4.16 -11.77
CA ARG A 23 -10.09 3.25 -10.65
C ARG A 23 -8.75 2.94 -10.01
N ILE A 24 -8.61 3.10 -8.70
CA ILE A 24 -7.34 2.92 -7.98
C ILE A 24 -7.54 1.91 -6.87
N ALA A 25 -6.73 0.85 -6.83
CA ALA A 25 -6.69 -0.04 -5.68
C ALA A 25 -5.81 0.59 -4.60
N VAL A 26 -6.33 0.70 -3.38
CA VAL A 26 -5.62 1.27 -2.24
C VAL A 26 -5.31 0.13 -1.27
N ASP A 27 -4.05 -0.01 -0.90
CA ASP A 27 -3.67 -0.86 0.22
C ASP A 27 -4.18 -0.21 1.52
N THR A 28 -5.12 -0.89 2.17
CA THR A 28 -5.80 -0.34 3.33
C THR A 28 -4.95 -0.41 4.58
N TYR A 29 -4.17 -1.49 4.78
CA TYR A 29 -3.45 -1.70 6.03
C TYR A 29 -2.35 -0.64 6.18
N ILE A 30 -1.58 -0.41 5.12
CA ILE A 30 -0.56 0.64 5.12
C ILE A 30 -1.18 2.02 5.31
N GLU A 31 -2.33 2.30 4.69
CA GLU A 31 -2.99 3.60 4.83
C GLU A 31 -3.47 3.85 6.27
N LEU A 32 -4.11 2.86 6.89
CA LEU A 32 -4.51 2.94 8.30
C LEU A 32 -3.31 3.16 9.22
N TYR A 33 -2.24 2.39 9.02
CA TYR A 33 -1.01 2.54 9.79
C TYR A 33 -0.42 3.95 9.64
N GLN A 34 -0.42 4.51 8.43
CA GLN A 34 0.06 5.86 8.19
C GLN A 34 -0.78 6.93 8.91
N PHE A 35 -2.11 6.77 8.97
CA PHE A 35 -2.96 7.67 9.75
C PHE A 35 -2.58 7.62 11.24
N LEU A 36 -2.56 6.43 11.83
CA LEU A 36 -2.31 6.26 13.25
C LEU A 36 -0.91 6.71 13.67
N ARG A 37 0.07 6.60 12.77
CA ARG A 37 1.46 7.02 13.04
C ARG A 37 1.71 8.50 12.79
N SER A 38 1.11 9.09 11.75
CA SER A 38 1.46 10.41 11.25
C SER A 38 0.46 11.51 11.62
N MET A 39 -0.76 11.17 12.02
CA MET A 39 -1.77 12.13 12.45
C MET A 39 -1.85 12.20 13.98
N PRO A 40 -2.38 13.30 14.54
CA PRO A 40 -2.73 13.35 15.96
C PRO A 40 -3.66 12.19 16.34
N VAL A 41 -3.49 11.67 17.56
CA VAL A 41 -4.44 10.68 18.10
C VAL A 41 -5.73 11.41 18.45
N LEU A 42 -6.81 11.01 17.80
CA LEU A 42 -8.17 11.50 18.01
C LEU A 42 -8.97 10.41 18.70
N THR A 43 -9.81 10.80 19.64
CA THR A 43 -10.71 9.89 20.34
C THR A 43 -12.12 10.47 20.41
N ASP A 44 -13.11 9.60 20.48
CA ASP A 44 -14.48 9.99 20.85
C ASP A 44 -14.64 10.10 22.38
N ARG A 45 -15.83 10.47 22.85
CA ARG A 45 -16.16 10.61 24.27
C ARG A 45 -16.08 9.30 25.06
N LYS A 46 -16.13 8.15 24.38
CA LYS A 46 -15.96 6.81 24.98
C LYS A 46 -14.49 6.37 25.02
N GLY A 47 -13.57 7.22 24.57
CA GLY A 47 -12.14 6.92 24.52
C GLY A 47 -11.72 6.02 23.36
N ARG A 48 -12.60 5.73 22.39
CA ARG A 48 -12.24 4.93 21.22
C ARG A 48 -11.44 5.79 20.25
N VAL A 49 -10.37 5.24 19.69
CA VAL A 49 -9.54 5.92 18.68
C VAL A 49 -10.34 6.15 17.40
N THR A 50 -10.33 7.37 16.87
CA THR A 50 -11.06 7.77 15.65
C THR A 50 -10.16 8.40 14.58
N THR A 51 -8.84 8.43 14.80
CA THR A 51 -7.85 8.98 13.85
C THR A 51 -7.97 8.37 12.45
N HIS A 52 -8.14 7.05 12.37
CA HIS A 52 -8.28 6.34 11.11
C HIS A 52 -9.58 6.71 10.39
N LEU A 53 -10.70 6.87 11.11
CA LEU A 53 -11.97 7.30 10.52
C LEU A 53 -11.84 8.70 9.92
N SER A 54 -11.20 9.61 10.65
CA SER A 54 -10.97 10.98 10.19
C SER A 54 -10.10 11.01 8.93
N GLY A 55 -8.93 10.36 8.98
CA GLY A 55 -8.03 10.30 7.83
C GLY A 55 -8.69 9.68 6.60
N LEU A 56 -9.35 8.53 6.78
CA LEU A 56 -9.95 7.77 5.69
C LEU A 56 -11.16 8.49 5.10
N PHE A 57 -12.04 9.06 5.92
CA PHE A 57 -13.21 9.79 5.46
C PHE A 57 -12.83 10.99 4.60
N TYR A 58 -11.96 11.88 5.10
CA TYR A 58 -11.61 13.10 4.37
C TYR A 58 -10.75 12.82 3.12
N ARG A 59 -9.86 11.83 3.15
CA ARG A 59 -9.11 11.44 1.95
C ARG A 59 -10.01 10.80 0.89
N THR A 60 -10.88 9.88 1.30
CA THR A 60 -11.75 9.17 0.35
C THR A 60 -12.75 10.13 -0.28
N THR A 61 -13.40 10.99 0.51
CA THR A 61 -14.31 12.03 -0.03
C THR A 61 -13.57 13.00 -0.95
N HIS A 62 -12.33 13.38 -0.64
CA HIS A 62 -11.52 14.19 -1.56
C HIS A 62 -11.26 13.47 -2.89
N LEU A 63 -10.86 12.20 -2.88
CA LEU A 63 -10.68 11.41 -4.10
C LEU A 63 -11.97 11.32 -4.93
N LEU A 64 -13.10 11.04 -4.27
CA LEU A 64 -14.41 10.99 -4.91
C LEU A 64 -14.78 12.33 -5.55
N SER A 65 -14.51 13.46 -4.85
CA SER A 65 -14.77 14.81 -5.39
C SER A 65 -13.94 15.15 -6.63
N LEU A 66 -12.79 14.50 -6.81
CA LEU A 66 -11.96 14.62 -8.02
C LEU A 66 -12.37 13.65 -9.12
N GLY A 67 -13.43 12.85 -8.92
CA GLY A 67 -13.88 11.81 -9.82
C GLY A 67 -12.99 10.56 -9.85
N VAL A 68 -12.08 10.40 -8.88
CA VAL A 68 -11.30 9.17 -8.70
C VAL A 68 -12.19 8.09 -8.10
N LYS A 69 -12.00 6.83 -8.51
CA LYS A 69 -12.80 5.69 -8.04
C LYS A 69 -11.94 4.74 -7.20
N PRO A 70 -11.73 5.00 -5.90
CA PRO A 70 -10.89 4.14 -5.06
C PRO A 70 -11.61 2.83 -4.73
N CYS A 71 -10.89 1.71 -4.71
CA CYS A 71 -11.31 0.47 -4.06
C CYS A 71 -10.26 0.06 -3.03
N PHE A 72 -10.71 -0.44 -1.89
CA PHE A 72 -9.83 -0.76 -0.77
C PHE A 72 -9.56 -2.25 -0.72
N VAL A 73 -8.30 -2.62 -0.55
CA VAL A 73 -7.87 -4.01 -0.45
C VAL A 73 -7.35 -4.26 0.95
N LEU A 74 -7.91 -5.26 1.62
CA LEU A 74 -7.55 -5.69 2.96
C LEU A 74 -6.66 -6.94 2.88
N ASP A 75 -5.70 -7.04 3.78
CA ASP A 75 -4.89 -8.23 3.95
C ASP A 75 -5.72 -9.39 4.51
N GLY A 76 -5.40 -10.58 4.05
CA GLY A 76 -5.75 -11.86 4.65
C GLY A 76 -4.60 -12.41 5.51
N PRO A 77 -4.60 -13.72 5.76
CA PRO A 77 -3.50 -14.38 6.46
C PRO A 77 -2.17 -14.24 5.72
N PHE A 78 -1.12 -13.91 6.48
CA PHE A 78 0.25 -13.91 5.96
C PHE A 78 0.66 -15.33 5.52
N PRO A 79 1.41 -15.50 4.42
CA PRO A 79 1.77 -16.83 3.93
C PRO A 79 2.69 -17.58 4.91
N ASP A 80 2.48 -18.90 5.02
CA ASP A 80 3.12 -19.76 6.02
C ASP A 80 4.63 -20.03 5.81
N ILE A 81 5.26 -19.41 4.80
CA ILE A 81 6.69 -19.57 4.50
C ILE A 81 7.60 -19.09 5.65
N THR A 82 7.04 -18.38 6.63
CA THR A 82 7.77 -17.73 7.72
C THR A 82 7.30 -18.12 9.12
N LYS A 83 6.94 -19.38 9.43
CA LYS A 83 6.75 -19.78 10.86
C LYS A 83 7.92 -19.38 11.77
N HIS A 84 9.11 -19.08 11.22
CA HIS A 84 10.27 -18.50 11.91
C HIS A 84 10.81 -17.17 11.33
N ALA A 85 10.17 -16.58 10.31
CA ALA A 85 10.56 -15.30 9.71
C ALA A 85 9.52 -14.20 9.91
N LYS A 86 8.86 -14.18 11.07
CA LYS A 86 8.58 -12.88 11.66
C LYS A 86 9.93 -12.24 11.95
N VAL A 87 10.54 -11.60 10.95
CA VAL A 87 11.16 -10.32 11.25
C VAL A 87 9.98 -9.49 11.70
N ASP A 88 9.79 -9.45 13.00
CA ASP A 88 8.71 -8.71 13.62
C ASP A 88 9.01 -7.23 13.35
N ASN A 89 8.80 -6.74 12.13
CA ASN A 89 8.92 -5.32 11.81
C ASN A 89 7.71 -4.54 12.31
N ARG A 90 6.76 -5.23 12.98
CA ARG A 90 5.79 -4.62 13.91
C ARG A 90 6.42 -4.31 15.28
N SER A 91 7.69 -4.67 15.52
CA SER A 91 8.46 -4.36 16.74
C SER A 91 8.98 -2.91 16.83
N VAL A 92 8.50 -1.99 15.99
CA VAL A 92 8.47 -0.61 16.45
C VAL A 92 7.38 -0.57 17.49
N ALA A 93 7.76 -0.58 18.78
CA ALA A 93 6.83 -0.44 19.90
C ALA A 93 5.75 0.59 19.50
N PRO A 94 4.50 0.15 19.28
CA PRO A 94 3.49 1.04 18.77
C PRO A 94 3.39 2.21 19.75
N ARG A 95 3.47 3.44 19.24
CA ARG A 95 2.96 4.58 20.01
C ARG A 95 1.57 4.18 20.48
N THR A 96 1.23 4.47 21.72
CA THR A 96 -0.08 4.18 22.30
C THR A 96 -1.17 4.61 21.29
N GLY A 97 -1.97 3.65 20.79
CA GLY A 97 -2.99 3.89 19.75
C GLY A 97 -2.59 3.65 18.29
N SER A 98 -1.39 3.11 18.00
CA SER A 98 -0.96 2.81 16.61
C SER A 98 -1.12 1.35 16.14
N THR A 99 -1.62 0.47 17.01
CA THR A 99 -1.96 -0.90 16.66
C THR A 99 -3.32 -0.94 15.98
N ILE A 100 -3.41 -1.59 14.82
CA ILE A 100 -4.69 -1.84 14.14
C ILE A 100 -5.43 -2.96 14.88
N THR A 101 -6.44 -2.59 15.66
CA THR A 101 -7.30 -3.53 16.40
C THR A 101 -8.46 -4.05 15.55
N PRO A 102 -9.12 -5.15 15.95
CA PRO A 102 -10.36 -5.59 15.31
C PRO A 102 -11.43 -4.49 15.24
N ASP A 103 -11.54 -3.63 16.25
CA ASP A 103 -12.48 -2.50 16.26
C ASP A 103 -12.12 -1.43 15.22
N ILE A 104 -10.84 -1.10 15.07
CA ILE A 104 -10.36 -0.18 14.03
C ILE A 104 -10.68 -0.75 12.65
N MET A 105 -10.45 -2.05 12.45
CA MET A 105 -10.74 -2.71 11.18
C MET A 105 -12.25 -2.79 10.91
N GLY A 106 -13.06 -3.09 11.92
CA GLY A 106 -14.52 -3.13 11.82
C GLY A 106 -15.12 -1.77 11.46
N SER A 107 -14.76 -0.73 12.22
CA SER A 107 -15.20 0.64 11.96
C SER A 107 -14.71 1.18 10.60
N THR A 108 -13.51 0.79 10.15
CA THR A 108 -13.01 1.06 8.80
C THR A 108 -13.92 0.47 7.72
N LYS A 109 -14.28 -0.81 7.84
CA LYS A 109 -15.17 -1.49 6.88
C LYS A 109 -16.54 -0.81 6.82
N THR A 110 -17.11 -0.48 7.98
CA THR A 110 -18.38 0.25 8.08
C THR A 110 -18.31 1.60 7.36
N LEU A 111 -17.28 2.40 7.63
CA LEU A 111 -17.07 3.69 6.98
C LEU A 111 -16.98 3.57 5.46
N LEU A 112 -16.17 2.64 4.95
CA LEU A 112 -15.99 2.42 3.51
C LEU A 112 -17.28 1.95 2.82
N GLN A 113 -18.04 1.08 3.49
CA GLN A 113 -19.34 0.64 3.01
C GLN A 113 -20.34 1.81 2.91
N LEU A 114 -20.40 2.66 3.95
CA LEU A 114 -21.26 3.84 3.97
C LEU A 114 -20.83 4.89 2.94
N LEU A 115 -19.52 5.02 2.66
CA LEU A 115 -19.01 5.83 1.55
C LEU A 115 -19.33 5.26 0.16
N GLY A 116 -19.89 4.06 0.07
CA GLY A 116 -20.26 3.42 -1.19
C GLY A 116 -19.05 2.93 -2.01
N VAL A 117 -17.87 2.79 -1.40
CA VAL A 117 -16.66 2.31 -2.07
C VAL A 117 -16.45 0.81 -1.86
N PRO A 118 -16.00 0.07 -2.89
CA PRO A 118 -15.82 -1.37 -2.77
C PRO A 118 -14.60 -1.73 -1.90
N VAL A 119 -14.78 -2.73 -1.05
CA VAL A 119 -13.75 -3.32 -0.19
C VAL A 119 -13.54 -4.78 -0.60
N ILE A 120 -12.28 -5.19 -0.71
CA ILE A 120 -11.89 -6.51 -1.21
C ILE A 120 -11.02 -7.17 -0.15
N GLN A 121 -11.41 -8.38 0.25
CA GLN A 121 -10.63 -9.19 1.16
C GLN A 121 -9.64 -10.03 0.36
N SER A 122 -8.33 -9.80 0.53
CA SER A 122 -7.29 -10.66 -0.03
C SER A 122 -7.28 -12.01 0.68
N PRO A 123 -6.99 -13.13 -0.01
CA PRO A 123 -6.72 -14.40 0.64
C PRO A 123 -5.34 -14.41 1.34
N SER A 124 -4.46 -13.46 1.02
CA SER A 124 -3.16 -13.27 1.64
C SER A 124 -2.77 -11.79 1.58
N GLU A 125 -1.73 -11.38 0.85
CA GLU A 125 -1.31 -9.97 0.81
C GLU A 125 -2.27 -9.06 0.03
N GLY A 126 -2.60 -7.91 0.61
CA GLY A 126 -3.43 -6.88 -0.01
C GLY A 126 -2.79 -6.26 -1.25
N GLU A 127 -1.49 -5.96 -1.20
CA GLU A 127 -0.74 -5.44 -2.36
C GLU A 127 -0.69 -6.44 -3.52
N ALA A 128 -0.63 -7.75 -3.24
CA ALA A 128 -0.66 -8.78 -4.27
C ALA A 128 -2.04 -8.86 -4.94
N GLN A 129 -3.11 -8.80 -4.15
CA GLN A 129 -4.48 -8.73 -4.66
C GLN A 129 -4.72 -7.43 -5.45
N ALA A 130 -4.21 -6.29 -4.98
CA ALA A 130 -4.29 -5.02 -5.69
C ALA A 130 -3.53 -5.06 -7.04
N ALA A 131 -2.32 -5.61 -7.04
CA ALA A 131 -1.54 -5.83 -8.26
C ALA A 131 -2.25 -6.76 -9.26
N HIS A 132 -2.92 -7.80 -8.75
CA HIS A 132 -3.74 -8.70 -9.57
C HIS A 132 -4.92 -7.98 -10.23
N LEU A 133 -5.65 -7.14 -9.49
CA LEU A 133 -6.72 -6.30 -10.05
C LEU A 133 -6.19 -5.39 -11.16
N ALA A 134 -5.01 -4.78 -10.95
CA ALA A 134 -4.39 -3.87 -11.91
C ALA A 134 -3.93 -4.60 -13.18
N ARG A 135 -3.31 -5.78 -13.03
CA ARG A 135 -2.92 -6.65 -14.18
C ARG A 135 -4.12 -7.10 -15.01
N LYS A 136 -5.28 -7.31 -14.37
CA LYS A 136 -6.54 -7.65 -15.04
C LYS A 136 -7.28 -6.44 -15.64
N GLY A 137 -6.69 -5.24 -15.59
CA GLY A 137 -7.30 -4.01 -16.07
C GLY A 137 -8.55 -3.56 -15.30
N GLN A 138 -8.81 -4.15 -14.12
CA GLN A 138 -9.97 -3.80 -13.30
C GLN A 138 -9.77 -2.46 -12.59
N VAL A 139 -8.51 -2.14 -12.27
CA VAL A 139 -8.04 -0.86 -11.77
C VAL A 139 -6.86 -0.37 -12.60
N TRP A 140 -6.62 0.94 -12.61
CA TRP A 140 -5.55 1.57 -13.39
C TRP A 140 -4.16 1.41 -12.75
N GLY A 141 -4.10 1.38 -11.42
CA GLY A 141 -2.88 1.27 -10.63
C GLY A 141 -3.18 0.98 -9.16
N VAL A 142 -2.11 0.73 -8.40
CA VAL A 142 -2.12 0.43 -6.96
C VAL A 142 -1.53 1.62 -6.22
N ALA A 143 -2.20 2.11 -5.18
CA ALA A 143 -1.72 3.16 -4.30
C ALA A 143 -1.31 2.58 -2.95
N SER A 144 -0.05 2.83 -2.58
CA SER A 144 0.55 2.38 -1.34
C SER A 144 1.80 3.23 -1.05
N GLN A 145 2.48 2.95 0.07
CA GLN A 145 3.75 3.56 0.44
C GLN A 145 4.93 2.61 0.22
N ASP A 146 4.67 1.32 0.06
CA ASP A 146 5.69 0.30 -0.14
C ASP A 146 5.64 -0.21 -1.59
N PHE A 147 6.78 -0.69 -2.10
CA PHE A 147 6.91 -1.02 -3.51
C PHE A 147 6.53 -2.47 -3.84
N ASP A 148 5.95 -3.22 -2.91
CA ASP A 148 5.78 -4.68 -3.07
C ASP A 148 4.73 -5.00 -4.14
N SER A 149 3.74 -4.14 -4.32
CA SER A 149 2.83 -4.22 -5.47
C SER A 149 3.57 -4.27 -6.82
N LEU A 150 4.73 -3.63 -6.99
CA LEU A 150 5.56 -3.77 -8.20
C LEU A 150 6.18 -5.18 -8.30
N LEU A 151 6.60 -5.76 -7.17
CA LEU A 151 7.08 -7.15 -7.13
C LEU A 151 5.97 -8.12 -7.54
N PHE A 152 4.73 -7.90 -7.08
CA PHE A 152 3.53 -8.65 -7.47
C PHE A 152 3.05 -8.34 -8.89
N GLY A 153 3.72 -7.42 -9.60
CA GLY A 153 3.52 -7.17 -11.01
C GLY A 153 2.46 -6.09 -11.31
N ALA A 154 2.17 -5.20 -10.38
CA ALA A 154 1.31 -4.05 -10.65
C ALA A 154 1.92 -3.24 -11.81
N PRO A 155 1.16 -2.94 -12.88
CA PRO A 155 1.69 -2.16 -14.00
C PRO A 155 2.02 -0.72 -13.58
N ARG A 156 1.28 -0.17 -12.61
CA ARG A 156 1.46 1.20 -12.10
C ARG A 156 1.32 1.21 -10.58
N PHE A 157 2.33 1.74 -9.92
CA PHE A 157 2.34 2.04 -8.50
C PHE A 157 2.23 3.54 -8.27
N VAL A 158 1.34 3.96 -7.37
CA VAL A 158 1.04 5.36 -7.06
C VAL A 158 1.51 5.64 -5.63
N PHE A 159 2.59 6.39 -5.52
CA PHE A 159 3.17 6.80 -4.25
C PHE A 159 2.58 8.13 -3.81
N ASN A 160 2.31 8.28 -2.51
CA ASN A 160 1.72 9.48 -1.89
C ASN A 160 0.38 9.91 -2.48
N LEU A 161 -0.53 8.95 -2.70
CA LEU A 161 -1.93 9.29 -3.02
C LEU A 161 -2.52 10.11 -1.86
N THR A 162 -2.91 11.36 -2.12
CA THR A 162 -3.47 12.30 -1.11
C THR A 162 -2.57 12.57 0.12
N MET A 163 -1.27 12.28 0.02
CA MET A 163 -0.27 12.54 1.06
C MET A 163 0.73 13.62 0.63
N ALA A 164 0.31 14.52 -0.26
CA ALA A 164 1.17 15.61 -0.70
C ALA A 164 1.61 16.45 0.51
N LYS A 165 2.92 16.56 0.71
CA LYS A 165 3.51 17.25 1.85
C LYS A 165 4.49 18.28 1.38
N THR A 166 4.61 19.34 2.14
CA THR A 166 5.59 20.38 1.92
C THR A 166 6.82 20.08 2.78
N ARG A 167 8.01 20.01 2.19
CA ARG A 167 9.27 19.78 2.92
C ARG A 167 10.19 20.99 2.75
N LYS A 168 10.72 21.52 3.85
CA LYS A 168 11.80 22.52 3.80
C LYS A 168 13.13 21.81 3.64
N VAL A 169 13.86 22.12 2.57
CA VAL A 169 15.20 21.62 2.28
C VAL A 169 16.09 22.81 1.95
N ARG A 170 17.15 23.03 2.74
CA ARG A 170 18.13 24.11 2.50
C ARG A 170 17.48 25.48 2.23
N GLY A 171 16.50 25.85 3.05
CA GLY A 171 15.76 27.13 2.91
C GLY A 171 14.72 27.18 1.78
N ARG A 172 14.60 26.15 0.94
CA ARG A 172 13.59 26.05 -0.11
C ARG A 172 12.46 25.11 0.29
N THR A 173 11.26 25.46 -0.14
CA THR A 173 10.04 24.70 0.12
C THR A 173 9.78 23.79 -1.09
N GLU A 174 9.98 22.47 -0.95
CA GLU A 174 9.69 21.48 -1.98
C GLU A 174 8.33 20.82 -1.72
N LEU A 175 7.49 20.74 -2.75
CA LEU A 175 6.26 19.95 -2.71
C LEU A 175 6.59 18.50 -3.03
N ILE A 176 6.43 17.61 -2.04
CA ILE A 176 6.40 16.17 -2.28
C ILE A 176 5.01 15.84 -2.83
N GLY A 177 4.92 15.72 -4.15
CA GLY A 177 3.66 15.41 -4.85
C GLY A 177 3.29 13.92 -4.83
N THR A 178 2.30 13.59 -5.65
CA THR A 178 1.93 12.21 -5.99
C THR A 178 2.81 11.74 -7.15
N TYR A 179 3.34 10.53 -7.05
CA TYR A 179 4.25 9.97 -8.07
C TYR A 179 3.73 8.65 -8.60
N VAL A 180 3.96 8.40 -9.88
CA VAL A 180 3.66 7.14 -10.54
C VAL A 180 4.94 6.45 -10.95
N TYR A 181 5.05 5.18 -10.58
CA TYR A 181 6.10 4.27 -11.00
C TYR A 181 5.47 3.26 -11.95
N ASP A 182 5.85 3.31 -13.22
CA ASP A 182 5.44 2.32 -14.22
C ASP A 182 6.43 1.14 -14.19
N LEU A 183 5.90 -0.08 -14.04
CA LEU A 183 6.73 -1.28 -13.89
C LEU A 183 7.57 -1.53 -15.15
N GLN A 184 6.99 -1.44 -16.34
CA GLN A 184 7.70 -1.71 -17.59
C GLN A 184 8.77 -0.65 -17.87
N LYS A 185 8.46 0.63 -17.62
CA LYS A 185 9.44 1.72 -17.69
C LYS A 185 10.62 1.47 -16.76
N ASN A 186 10.37 1.02 -15.53
CA ASN A 186 11.42 0.74 -14.56
C ASN A 186 12.23 -0.51 -14.90
N LEU A 187 11.60 -1.60 -15.34
CA LEU A 187 12.32 -2.80 -15.80
C LEU A 187 13.24 -2.48 -16.98
N LYS A 188 12.77 -1.67 -17.95
CA LYS A 188 13.57 -1.19 -19.07
C LYS A 188 14.71 -0.27 -18.62
N HIS A 189 14.43 0.69 -17.74
CA HIS A 189 15.43 1.61 -17.18
C HIS A 189 16.54 0.85 -16.44
N LEU A 190 16.15 -0.12 -15.62
CA LEU A 190 17.08 -0.96 -14.88
C LEU A 190 17.76 -1.98 -15.78
N GLY A 191 17.20 -2.36 -16.92
CA GLY A 191 17.76 -3.37 -17.83
C GLY A 191 17.69 -4.78 -17.24
N ILE A 192 16.58 -5.11 -16.58
CA ILE A 192 16.34 -6.41 -15.92
C ILE A 192 14.91 -6.90 -16.17
N SER A 193 14.69 -8.22 -16.09
CA SER A 193 13.36 -8.82 -16.11
C SER A 193 12.65 -8.70 -14.75
N ARG A 194 11.35 -9.02 -14.70
CA ARG A 194 10.62 -9.04 -13.42
C ARG A 194 11.15 -10.10 -12.46
N GLU A 195 11.59 -11.24 -12.97
CA GLU A 195 12.23 -12.32 -12.21
C GLU A 195 13.51 -11.81 -11.53
N GLN A 196 14.35 -11.10 -12.30
CA GLN A 196 15.55 -10.46 -11.76
C GLN A 196 15.21 -9.36 -10.75
N PHE A 197 14.11 -8.62 -10.96
CA PHE A 197 13.64 -7.59 -10.04
C PHE A 197 13.20 -8.17 -8.69
N ILE A 198 12.49 -9.31 -8.67
CA ILE A 198 12.16 -10.05 -7.44
C ILE A 198 13.44 -10.54 -6.76
N GLY A 199 14.37 -11.15 -7.52
CA GLY A 199 15.66 -11.59 -6.98
C GLY A 199 16.45 -10.43 -6.37
N MET A 200 16.45 -9.26 -7.00
CA MET A 200 17.09 -8.05 -6.49
C MET A 200 16.45 -7.61 -5.18
N ALA A 201 15.12 -7.58 -5.12
CA ALA A 201 14.39 -7.22 -3.90
C ALA A 201 14.71 -8.16 -2.74
N MET A 202 14.77 -9.47 -2.99
CA MET A 202 15.15 -10.46 -1.95
C MET A 202 16.59 -10.29 -1.47
N LEU A 203 17.53 -9.87 -2.33
CA LEU A 203 18.89 -9.56 -1.88
C LEU A 203 18.93 -8.33 -0.98
N VAL A 204 18.12 -7.30 -1.29
CA VAL A 204 18.03 -6.06 -0.50
C VAL A 204 17.28 -6.28 0.82
N GLY A 205 16.24 -7.11 0.79
CA GLY A 205 15.31 -7.35 1.89
C GLY A 205 13.88 -6.98 1.51
N THR A 206 12.95 -7.84 1.90
CA THR A 206 11.50 -7.72 1.72
C THR A 206 10.81 -8.05 3.05
N ASP A 207 9.49 -7.94 3.11
CA ASP A 207 8.74 -8.46 4.27
C ASP A 207 8.80 -10.00 4.40
N PHE A 208 9.23 -10.71 3.35
CA PHE A 208 9.38 -12.17 3.34
C PHE A 208 10.78 -12.65 3.76
N ASN A 209 11.78 -11.76 3.74
CA ASN A 209 13.13 -12.07 4.18
C ASN A 209 13.93 -10.79 4.52
N PRO A 210 14.76 -10.77 5.59
CA PRO A 210 15.47 -9.57 6.00
C PRO A 210 16.46 -8.97 4.99
N GLY A 211 16.85 -9.73 3.95
CA GLY A 211 17.86 -9.32 2.96
C GLY A 211 19.26 -9.83 3.29
N VAL A 212 20.09 -9.98 2.27
CA VAL A 212 21.45 -10.50 2.44
C VAL A 212 22.36 -9.39 2.97
N GLU A 213 23.04 -9.67 4.08
CA GLU A 213 23.94 -8.72 4.74
C GLU A 213 24.98 -8.12 3.76
N GLY A 214 25.14 -6.80 3.80
CA GLY A 214 26.08 -6.08 2.93
C GLY A 214 25.63 -5.88 1.47
N LEU A 215 24.41 -6.31 1.10
CA LEU A 215 23.85 -6.11 -0.24
C LEU A 215 22.79 -4.99 -0.26
N GLY A 216 23.24 -3.77 -0.55
CA GLY A 216 22.33 -2.67 -0.87
C GLY A 216 21.79 -2.72 -2.31
N PRO A 217 20.83 -1.83 -2.66
CA PRO A 217 20.12 -1.86 -3.95
C PRO A 217 21.03 -1.87 -5.18
N LYS A 218 22.06 -1.02 -5.22
CA LYS A 218 22.98 -0.92 -6.36
C LYS A 218 23.73 -2.24 -6.59
N ARG A 219 24.29 -2.81 -5.52
CA ARG A 219 25.05 -4.08 -5.58
C ARG A 219 24.13 -5.26 -5.90
N ALA A 220 22.91 -5.27 -5.36
CA ALA A 220 21.89 -6.26 -5.72
C ALA A 220 21.55 -6.20 -7.22
N LEU A 221 21.39 -4.99 -7.79
CA LEU A 221 21.14 -4.77 -9.22
C LEU A 221 22.31 -5.30 -10.08
N GLU A 222 23.56 -4.99 -9.71
CA GLU A 222 24.75 -5.49 -10.40
C GLU A 222 24.82 -7.01 -10.42
N LEU A 223 24.51 -7.64 -9.28
CA LEU A 223 24.48 -9.10 -9.14
C LEU A 223 23.42 -9.73 -10.03
N VAL A 224 22.15 -9.28 -9.97
CA VAL A 224 21.11 -9.88 -10.81
C VAL A 224 21.37 -9.67 -12.30
N LYS A 225 22.01 -8.55 -12.69
CA LYS A 225 22.46 -8.33 -14.08
C LYS A 225 23.56 -9.30 -14.50
N ARG A 226 24.56 -9.51 -13.64
CA ARG A 226 25.68 -10.44 -13.90
C ARG A 226 25.20 -11.88 -14.08
N TYR A 227 24.25 -12.32 -13.25
CA TYR A 227 23.75 -13.69 -13.27
C TYR A 227 22.58 -13.91 -14.24
N LYS A 228 21.93 -12.84 -14.71
CA LYS A 228 20.82 -12.88 -15.67
C LYS A 228 19.68 -13.79 -15.17
N HIS A 229 19.29 -14.80 -15.95
CA HIS A 229 18.26 -15.78 -15.60
C HIS A 229 18.75 -16.85 -14.59
N ARG A 230 20.05 -16.90 -14.26
CA ARG A 230 20.65 -17.92 -13.39
C ARG A 230 20.65 -17.49 -11.92
N LEU A 231 19.46 -17.19 -11.40
CA LEU A 231 19.28 -16.83 -9.98
C LEU A 231 19.72 -17.95 -9.04
N ASP A 232 19.60 -19.21 -9.45
CA ASP A 232 20.13 -20.37 -8.73
C ASP A 232 21.63 -20.26 -8.45
N LYS A 233 22.42 -19.81 -9.43
CA LYS A 233 23.87 -19.61 -9.26
C LYS A 233 24.17 -18.39 -8.38
N LEU A 234 23.38 -17.34 -8.50
CA LEU A 234 23.50 -16.15 -7.66
C LEU A 234 23.25 -16.49 -6.18
N PHE A 235 22.15 -17.18 -5.88
CA PHE A 235 21.78 -17.51 -4.52
C PHE A 235 22.62 -18.64 -3.90
N LYS A 236 23.36 -19.40 -4.70
CA LYS A 236 24.44 -20.30 -4.20
C LYS A 236 25.70 -19.53 -3.77
N PHE A 237 25.94 -18.34 -4.33
CA PHE A 237 27.15 -17.56 -4.08
C PHE A 237 27.00 -16.57 -2.93
N VAL A 238 25.80 -16.00 -2.76
CA VAL A 238 25.53 -15.07 -1.65
C VAL A 238 25.31 -15.84 -0.35
N PRO A 239 25.66 -15.26 0.82
CA PRO A 239 25.47 -15.90 2.11
C PRO A 239 23.99 -15.90 2.53
N TRP A 240 23.18 -16.75 1.91
CA TRP A 240 21.77 -16.96 2.27
C TRP A 240 21.67 -17.79 3.56
N ARG A 241 21.67 -17.12 4.71
CA ARG A 241 21.73 -17.74 6.05
C ARG A 241 20.36 -17.77 6.73
N TYR A 242 19.37 -18.36 6.07
CA TYR A 242 18.02 -18.53 6.63
C TYR A 242 17.62 -20.00 6.69
N GLN A 243 16.64 -20.30 7.54
CA GLN A 243 16.09 -21.66 7.69
C GLN A 243 15.30 -22.11 6.46
N TYR A 244 14.80 -21.16 5.66
CA TYR A 244 14.14 -21.40 4.39
C TYR A 244 15.07 -21.08 3.21
N THR A 245 14.83 -21.74 2.10
CA THR A 245 15.55 -21.53 0.84
C THR A 245 15.12 -20.21 0.18
N TRP A 246 16.02 -19.64 -0.63
CA TRP A 246 15.67 -18.48 -1.46
C TRP A 246 14.50 -18.79 -2.41
N LYS A 247 14.39 -20.04 -2.86
CA LYS A 247 13.34 -20.44 -3.81
C LYS A 247 11.96 -20.41 -3.17
N GLU A 248 11.83 -20.79 -1.89
CA GLU A 248 10.57 -20.68 -1.15
C GLU A 248 10.08 -19.22 -1.06
N VAL A 249 10.97 -18.28 -0.77
CA VAL A 249 10.64 -16.83 -0.77
C VAL A 249 10.29 -16.34 -2.17
N TYR A 250 11.10 -16.71 -3.17
CA TYR A 250 10.90 -16.31 -4.55
C TYR A 250 9.56 -16.79 -5.09
N ASP A 251 9.22 -18.06 -4.87
CA ASP A 251 7.94 -18.64 -5.29
C ASP A 251 6.79 -18.04 -4.49
N CYS A 252 6.95 -17.77 -3.19
CA CYS A 252 5.94 -17.06 -2.39
C CYS A 252 5.56 -15.71 -3.01
N ILE A 253 6.53 -14.86 -3.35
CA ILE A 253 6.26 -13.56 -3.99
C ILE A 253 5.64 -13.75 -5.37
N ARG A 254 6.16 -14.71 -6.16
CA ARG A 254 5.72 -14.93 -7.54
C ARG A 254 4.31 -15.49 -7.64
N THR A 255 3.93 -16.37 -6.73
CA THR A 255 2.64 -17.09 -6.72
C THR A 255 1.79 -16.76 -5.51
N MET A 256 1.95 -15.56 -4.96
CA MET A 256 1.16 -15.07 -3.82
C MET A 256 -0.34 -15.31 -4.06
N PRO A 257 -1.07 -15.94 -3.11
CA PRO A 257 -2.48 -16.22 -3.28
C PRO A 257 -3.27 -14.94 -3.56
N VAL A 258 -4.14 -15.01 -4.58
CA VAL A 258 -5.08 -13.94 -4.96
C VAL A 258 -6.41 -14.55 -5.36
N THR A 259 -7.48 -13.78 -5.27
CA THR A 259 -8.84 -14.21 -5.60
C THR A 259 -9.40 -13.47 -6.83
N ASN A 260 -10.23 -14.19 -7.59
CA ASN A 260 -11.11 -13.63 -8.62
C ASN A 260 -12.53 -13.39 -8.11
N ARG A 261 -12.82 -13.75 -6.86
CA ARG A 261 -14.12 -13.58 -6.22
C ARG A 261 -14.17 -12.20 -5.56
N TYR A 262 -14.53 -11.19 -6.35
CA TYR A 262 -14.71 -9.82 -5.88
C TYR A 262 -15.80 -9.11 -6.70
N ARG A 263 -16.34 -8.01 -6.17
CA ARG A 263 -17.27 -7.15 -6.89
C ARG A 263 -16.83 -5.70 -6.74
N LEU A 264 -16.46 -5.09 -7.87
CA LEU A 264 -16.13 -3.66 -7.94
C LEU A 264 -17.38 -2.87 -8.32
N LYS A 265 -18.13 -2.42 -7.31
CA LYS A 265 -19.30 -1.56 -7.50
C LYS A 265 -19.20 -0.35 -6.59
N TRP A 266 -19.10 0.83 -7.20
CA TRP A 266 -19.21 2.11 -6.53
C TRP A 266 -20.66 2.53 -6.47
N LYS A 267 -21.08 3.06 -5.32
CA LYS A 267 -22.41 3.64 -5.09
C LYS A 267 -22.24 5.07 -4.60
N ALA A 268 -23.32 5.84 -4.63
CA ALA A 268 -23.35 7.12 -3.93
C ALA A 268 -23.14 6.89 -2.41
N PRO A 269 -22.45 7.80 -1.70
CA PRO A 269 -22.35 7.74 -0.25
C PRO A 269 -23.72 7.78 0.43
N ASP A 270 -23.90 6.97 1.47
CA ASP A 270 -25.05 7.04 2.38
C ASP A 270 -24.84 8.20 3.35
N VAL A 271 -25.36 9.38 2.99
CA VAL A 271 -25.13 10.63 3.72
C VAL A 271 -25.64 10.54 5.15
N GLU A 272 -26.88 10.09 5.36
CA GLU A 272 -27.47 10.03 6.69
C GLU A 272 -26.85 8.90 7.53
N GLY A 273 -26.52 7.75 6.92
CA GLY A 273 -25.75 6.71 7.60
C GLY A 273 -24.36 7.18 8.03
N LEU A 274 -23.66 7.98 7.21
CA LEU A 274 -22.37 8.58 7.57
C LEU A 274 -22.48 9.61 8.68
N VAL A 275 -23.53 10.44 8.68
CA VAL A 275 -23.78 11.40 9.77
C VAL A 275 -24.07 10.65 11.06
N ASP A 276 -24.92 9.63 11.03
CA ASP A 276 -25.19 8.81 12.22
C ASP A 276 -23.89 8.18 12.77
N PHE A 277 -23.13 7.50 11.91
CA PHE A 277 -21.92 6.80 12.29
C PHE A 277 -20.81 7.74 12.77
N LEU A 278 -20.49 8.80 12.03
CA LEU A 278 -19.37 9.68 12.38
C LEU A 278 -19.75 10.66 13.50
N VAL A 279 -20.92 11.31 13.40
CA VAL A 279 -21.32 12.38 14.33
C VAL A 279 -21.88 11.79 15.61
N LYS A 280 -22.95 11.00 15.52
CA LYS A 280 -23.65 10.54 16.73
C LYS A 280 -22.89 9.45 17.46
N GLN A 281 -22.25 8.54 16.72
CA GLN A 281 -21.54 7.43 17.33
C GLN A 281 -20.07 7.75 17.63
N HIS A 282 -19.41 8.66 16.90
CA HIS A 282 -17.97 8.92 17.03
C HIS A 282 -17.60 10.41 17.26
N ASP A 283 -18.58 11.25 17.59
CA ASP A 283 -18.41 12.65 18.00
C ASP A 283 -17.71 13.57 16.96
N PHE A 284 -17.86 13.27 15.66
CA PHE A 284 -17.38 14.16 14.60
C PHE A 284 -18.28 15.41 14.48
N ASP A 285 -17.69 16.51 14.00
CA ASP A 285 -18.45 17.73 13.70
C ASP A 285 -19.35 17.53 12.47
N GLU A 286 -20.66 17.65 12.67
CA GLU A 286 -21.66 17.41 11.62
C GLU A 286 -21.50 18.34 10.41
N LYS A 287 -21.24 19.64 10.66
CA LYS A 287 -21.07 20.62 9.60
C LYS A 287 -19.90 20.25 8.69
N ARG A 288 -18.77 19.83 9.25
CA ARG A 288 -17.59 19.36 8.49
C ARG A 288 -17.88 18.08 7.71
N VAL A 289 -18.57 17.10 8.32
CA VAL A 289 -18.95 15.85 7.64
C VAL A 289 -19.84 16.14 6.44
N ARG A 290 -20.92 16.91 6.62
CA ARG A 290 -21.85 17.26 5.53
C ARG A 290 -21.17 18.07 4.42
N ASN A 291 -20.33 19.04 4.76
CA ASN A 291 -19.57 19.83 3.79
C ASN A 291 -18.60 18.98 2.95
N ALA A 292 -17.99 17.94 3.52
CA ALA A 292 -17.13 17.03 2.78
C ALA A 292 -17.93 16.19 1.78
N LEU A 293 -19.14 15.75 2.17
CA LEU A 293 -20.01 14.93 1.34
C LEU A 293 -20.65 15.69 0.18
N GLN A 294 -21.00 16.97 0.37
CA GLN A 294 -21.53 17.81 -0.72
C GLN A 294 -20.62 17.87 -1.96
N LYS A 295 -19.30 17.69 -1.77
CA LYS A 295 -18.32 17.71 -2.86
C LYS A 295 -18.21 16.38 -3.61
N THR A 296 -18.88 15.33 -3.15
CA THR A 296 -18.79 13.97 -3.72
C THR A 296 -19.94 13.62 -4.66
N SER A 297 -20.97 14.47 -4.71
CA SER A 297 -22.18 14.34 -5.54
C SER A 297 -21.97 14.77 -6.99
#